data_AF-A0A2M6X4M7-F1
#
_entry.id   AF-A0A2M6X4M7-F1
#
_cell.length_a   1.000
_cell.length_b   1.000
_cell.length_c   1.000
_cell.angle_alpha   90.00
_cell.angle_beta   90.00
_cell.angle_gamma   90.00
#
_symmetry.space_group_name_H-M   'P 1'
#
loop_
_entity.id
_entity.type
_entity.pdbx_description
1 polymer ?
#
loop_
_entity_poly.entity_id
_entity_poly.type
_entity_poly.pdbx_seq_one_letter_code
_entity_poly.pdbx_strand_id
1 'polypeptide(L)'
;MSGVEWIRELVQAEQQMEESGVVDIDSGMDPNHLLVHETLRFLKELKSELLDSSSVFNQIRGAALGGIKVYSIARTDADFMLFRNGTKLIFSARAPGQISIRIQSGTGASQPLPTLGMRDGPDRDSEDLIQAQWGAFGEVVWTYQNLVVSTPYLVRYYMTRFIKESSK
;
A
#
# COMPACT_ATOMS: atom_id res chain seq x y z
N MET A 1 -13.22 9.84 -7.10
CA MET A 1 -14.01 10.87 -6.37
C MET A 1 -14.51 11.90 -7.38
N SER A 2 -15.74 12.39 -7.22
CA SER A 2 -16.26 13.55 -7.97
C SER A 2 -15.37 14.76 -7.71
N GLY A 3 -14.86 15.43 -8.75
CA GLY A 3 -13.83 16.49 -8.67
C GLY A 3 -14.28 17.81 -8.02
N VAL A 4 -15.17 17.78 -7.03
CA VAL A 4 -15.82 18.97 -6.44
C VAL A 4 -15.42 19.16 -4.97
N GLU A 5 -14.86 18.16 -4.29
CA GLU A 5 -14.56 18.25 -2.85
C GLU A 5 -13.52 19.34 -2.53
N TRP A 6 -12.44 19.43 -3.32
CA TRP A 6 -11.43 20.47 -3.17
C TRP A 6 -12.00 21.88 -3.40
N ILE A 7 -13.04 22.02 -4.24
CA ILE A 7 -13.73 23.30 -4.42
C ILE A 7 -14.52 23.66 -3.16
N ARG A 8 -15.13 22.68 -2.49
CA ARG A 8 -15.84 22.92 -1.23
C ARG A 8 -14.90 23.37 -0.12
N GLU A 9 -13.73 22.75 -0.02
CA GLU A 9 -12.68 23.15 0.92
C GLU A 9 -12.22 24.60 0.65
N LEU A 10 -12.02 24.96 -0.61
CA LEU A 10 -11.68 26.33 -0.99
C LEU A 10 -12.77 27.34 -0.62
N VAL A 11 -14.05 27.02 -0.88
CA VAL A 11 -15.18 27.89 -0.53
C VAL A 11 -15.27 28.08 0.99
N GLN A 12 -15.04 27.03 1.77
CA GLN A 12 -15.03 27.12 3.23
C GLN A 12 -13.86 27.96 3.75
N ALA A 13 -12.68 27.80 3.16
CA ALA A 13 -11.50 28.59 3.51
C ALA A 13 -11.70 30.08 3.17
N GLU A 14 -12.26 30.39 2.00
CA GLU A 14 -12.63 31.76 1.60
C GLU A 14 -13.56 32.40 2.63
N GLN A 15 -14.64 31.72 3.01
CA GLN A 15 -15.61 32.24 3.95
C GLN A 15 -15.01 32.46 5.36
N GLN A 16 -14.12 31.58 5.82
CA GLN A 16 -13.40 31.77 7.08
C GLN A 16 -12.41 32.94 7.02
N MET A 17 -11.76 33.17 5.88
CA MET A 17 -10.88 34.32 5.68
C MET A 17 -11.67 35.63 5.69
N GLU A 18 -12.86 35.66 5.08
CA GLU A 18 -13.78 36.82 5.14
C GLU A 18 -14.25 37.11 6.57
N GLU A 19 -14.64 36.09 7.32
CA GLU A 19 -15.17 36.22 8.69
C GLU A 19 -14.09 36.60 9.71
N SER A 20 -12.87 36.09 9.56
CA SER A 20 -11.76 36.34 10.51
C SER A 20 -10.95 37.59 10.18
N GLY A 21 -10.99 38.07 8.94
CA GLY A 21 -10.13 39.15 8.45
C GLY A 21 -8.64 38.80 8.41
N VAL A 22 -8.28 37.52 8.62
CA VAL A 22 -6.92 37.01 8.60
C VAL A 22 -6.75 36.14 7.36
N VAL A 23 -5.79 36.48 6.52
CA VAL A 23 -5.42 35.67 5.35
C VAL A 23 -4.32 34.70 5.76
N ASP A 24 -4.69 33.45 6.00
CA ASP A 24 -3.73 32.40 6.29
C ASP A 24 -3.43 31.58 5.02
N ILE A 25 -2.37 31.98 4.31
CA ILE A 25 -1.98 31.42 3.00
C ILE A 25 -1.59 29.93 3.12
N ASP A 26 -1.19 29.48 4.31
CA ASP A 26 -0.68 28.12 4.56
C ASP A 26 -1.74 27.17 5.16
N SER A 27 -2.90 27.70 5.55
CA SER A 27 -3.93 26.96 6.31
C SER A 27 -4.66 25.85 5.53
N GLY A 28 -4.47 25.76 4.21
CA GLY A 28 -5.21 24.84 3.33
C GLY A 28 -4.51 23.55 2.91
N MET A 29 -3.20 23.40 3.13
CA MET A 29 -2.46 22.21 2.68
C MET A 29 -1.50 21.71 3.76
N ASP A 30 -2.03 21.07 4.82
CA ASP A 30 -1.18 20.27 5.71
C ASP A 30 -0.60 19.08 4.91
N PRO A 31 0.70 19.09 4.59
CA PRO A 31 1.30 18.06 3.74
C PRO A 31 1.24 16.68 4.40
N ASN A 32 1.24 16.63 5.74
CA ASN A 32 1.18 15.38 6.47
C ASN A 32 -0.23 14.78 6.43
N HIS A 33 -1.27 15.61 6.57
CA HIS A 33 -2.65 15.18 6.39
C HIS A 33 -2.89 14.63 4.98
N LEU A 34 -2.37 15.32 3.95
CA LEU A 34 -2.43 14.87 2.57
C LEU A 34 -1.71 13.51 2.38
N LEU A 35 -0.51 13.34 2.94
CA LEU A 35 0.22 12.07 2.86
C LEU A 35 -0.52 10.93 3.56
N VAL A 36 -1.16 11.17 4.71
CA VAL A 36 -2.01 10.15 5.37
C VAL A 36 -3.15 9.73 4.45
N HIS A 37 -3.89 10.71 3.93
CA HIS A 37 -5.00 10.46 3.02
C HIS A 37 -4.56 9.67 1.79
N GLU A 38 -3.48 10.09 1.14
CA GLU A 38 -2.96 9.45 -0.07
C GLU A 38 -2.45 8.03 0.20
N THR A 39 -1.84 7.79 1.36
CA THR A 39 -1.39 6.45 1.78
C THR A 39 -2.58 5.49 1.90
N LEU A 40 -3.65 5.93 2.57
CA LEU A 40 -4.87 5.13 2.72
C LEU A 40 -5.57 4.93 1.38
N ARG A 41 -5.61 5.96 0.53
CA ARG A 41 -6.17 5.88 -0.83
C ARG A 41 -5.44 4.83 -1.65
N PHE A 42 -4.11 4.89 -1.68
CA PHE A 42 -3.29 3.98 -2.49
C PHE A 42 -3.38 2.53 -1.98
N LEU A 43 -3.39 2.30 -0.66
CA LEU A 43 -3.63 0.95 -0.12
C LEU A 43 -5.00 0.39 -0.52
N LYS A 44 -6.05 1.22 -0.50
CA LYS A 44 -7.40 0.81 -0.95
C LYS A 44 -7.43 0.49 -2.44
N GLU A 45 -6.75 1.28 -3.26
CA GLU A 45 -6.58 1.03 -4.71
C GLU A 45 -5.87 -0.30 -4.94
N LEU A 46 -4.71 -0.53 -4.32
CA LEU A 46 -3.96 -1.78 -4.42
C LEU A 46 -4.80 -2.98 -4.00
N LYS A 47 -5.56 -2.85 -2.92
CA LYS A 47 -6.45 -3.90 -2.43
C LYS A 47 -7.54 -4.23 -3.44
N SER A 48 -8.18 -3.23 -4.02
CA SER A 48 -9.22 -3.41 -5.05
C SER A 48 -8.65 -4.19 -6.24
N GLU A 49 -7.50 -3.76 -6.74
CA GLU A 49 -6.90 -4.35 -7.93
C GLU A 49 -6.39 -5.77 -7.71
N LEU A 50 -5.88 -6.05 -6.51
CA LEU A 50 -5.48 -7.41 -6.12
C LEU A 50 -6.69 -8.30 -5.84
N LEU A 51 -7.80 -7.76 -5.33
CA LEU A 51 -9.04 -8.51 -5.16
C LEU A 51 -9.59 -8.96 -6.51
N ASP A 52 -9.68 -8.04 -7.46
CA ASP A 52 -10.16 -8.33 -8.82
C ASP A 52 -9.23 -9.32 -9.53
N SER A 53 -7.91 -9.07 -9.49
CA SER A 53 -6.91 -9.98 -10.06
C SER A 53 -6.95 -11.38 -9.43
N SER A 54 -7.15 -11.47 -8.12
CA SER A 54 -7.27 -12.74 -7.41
C SER A 54 -8.55 -13.48 -7.78
N SER A 55 -9.65 -12.76 -7.97
CA SER A 55 -10.93 -13.31 -8.41
C SER A 55 -10.81 -13.94 -9.80
N VAL A 56 -10.24 -13.20 -10.77
CA VAL A 56 -9.99 -13.69 -12.13
C VAL A 56 -9.06 -14.90 -12.13
N PHE A 57 -7.97 -14.85 -11.36
CA PHE A 57 -7.05 -15.99 -11.22
C PHE A 57 -7.76 -17.24 -10.69
N ASN A 58 -8.55 -17.10 -9.62
CA ASN A 58 -9.28 -18.22 -9.02
C ASN A 58 -10.32 -18.81 -9.98
N GLN A 59 -11.02 -17.96 -10.74
CA GLN A 59 -11.99 -18.38 -11.74
C GLN A 59 -11.32 -19.20 -12.86
N ILE A 60 -10.21 -18.71 -13.42
CA ILE A 60 -9.49 -19.40 -14.51
C ILE A 60 -8.88 -20.71 -14.03
N ARG A 61 -8.34 -20.74 -12.80
CA ARG A 61 -7.72 -21.95 -12.24
C ARG A 61 -8.72 -23.09 -12.02
N GLY A 62 -9.99 -22.80 -11.77
CA GLY A 62 -11.08 -23.79 -11.68
C GLY A 62 -11.03 -24.77 -10.51
N ALA A 63 -9.95 -24.78 -9.70
CA ALA A 63 -9.77 -25.69 -8.58
C ALA A 63 -10.23 -25.05 -7.25
N ALA A 64 -11.12 -25.72 -6.51
CA ALA A 64 -11.63 -25.25 -5.22
C ALA A 64 -10.54 -25.15 -4.12
N LEU A 65 -9.47 -25.94 -4.22
CA LEU A 65 -8.39 -26.00 -3.25
C LEU A 65 -7.21 -25.11 -3.65
N GLY A 66 -6.71 -24.31 -2.70
CA GLY A 66 -5.54 -23.44 -2.88
C GLY A 66 -5.81 -22.15 -3.65
N GLY A 67 -7.06 -21.67 -3.64
CA GLY A 67 -7.40 -20.34 -4.16
C GLY A 67 -6.76 -19.23 -3.33
N ILE A 68 -6.62 -18.05 -3.94
CA ILE A 68 -6.11 -16.85 -3.28
C ILE A 68 -7.24 -16.20 -2.50
N LYS A 69 -7.00 -15.93 -1.21
CA LYS A 69 -7.93 -15.21 -0.35
C LYS A 69 -7.35 -13.84 0.01
N VAL A 70 -8.16 -12.79 -0.07
CA VAL A 70 -7.78 -11.44 0.33
C VAL A 70 -8.46 -11.10 1.65
N TYR A 71 -7.69 -10.61 2.62
CA TYR A 71 -8.16 -10.28 3.96
C TYR A 71 -7.78 -8.85 4.34
N SER A 72 -8.67 -8.13 5.00
CA SER A 72 -8.30 -6.91 5.75
C SER A 72 -7.55 -7.28 7.02
N ILE A 73 -6.63 -6.43 7.48
CA ILE A 73 -5.98 -6.59 8.78
C ILE A 73 -6.76 -5.79 9.83
N ALA A 74 -7.14 -6.46 10.92
CA ALA A 74 -7.93 -5.83 11.97
C ALA A 74 -7.17 -4.69 12.66
N ARG A 75 -7.89 -3.65 13.10
CA ARG A 75 -7.34 -2.45 13.75
C ARG A 75 -6.38 -1.64 12.89
N THR A 76 -6.54 -1.71 11.57
CA THR A 76 -5.85 -0.86 10.60
C THR A 76 -6.90 -0.29 9.64
N ASP A 77 -6.64 0.91 9.11
CA ASP A 77 -7.61 1.59 8.25
C ASP A 77 -7.66 1.02 6.83
N ALA A 78 -6.52 0.53 6.32
CA ALA A 78 -6.40 0.09 4.94
C ALA A 78 -5.49 -1.12 4.72
N ASP A 79 -4.82 -1.66 5.76
CA ASP A 79 -3.89 -2.76 5.57
C ASP A 79 -4.62 -4.05 5.19
N PHE A 80 -3.97 -4.86 4.37
CA PHE A 80 -4.55 -6.08 3.85
C PHE A 80 -3.48 -7.12 3.52
N MET A 81 -3.91 -8.37 3.36
CA MET A 81 -3.04 -9.46 2.96
C MET A 81 -3.72 -10.41 1.99
N LEU A 82 -2.92 -11.00 1.10
CA LEU A 82 -3.27 -12.16 0.31
C LEU A 82 -2.77 -13.41 1.02
N PHE A 83 -3.55 -14.48 0.97
CA PHE A 83 -3.20 -15.76 1.56
C PHE A 83 -3.47 -16.91 0.60
N ARG A 84 -2.49 -17.79 0.44
CA ARG A 84 -2.57 -19.01 -0.36
C ARG A 84 -1.53 -20.02 0.12
N ASN A 85 -1.95 -21.26 0.36
CA ASN A 85 -1.07 -22.39 0.69
C ASN A 85 -0.03 -22.08 1.80
N GLY A 86 -0.44 -21.42 2.88
CA GLY A 86 0.47 -21.07 3.98
C GLY A 86 1.41 -19.88 3.73
N THR A 87 1.37 -19.29 2.53
CA THR A 87 2.08 -18.06 2.19
C THR A 87 1.16 -16.85 2.29
N LYS A 88 1.68 -15.76 2.87
CA LYS A 88 1.04 -14.46 3.02
C LYS A 88 1.79 -13.42 2.20
N LEU A 89 1.09 -12.55 1.49
CA LEU A 89 1.63 -11.31 0.94
C LEU A 89 0.90 -10.17 1.65
N ILE A 90 1.63 -9.32 2.36
CA ILE A 90 1.11 -8.31 3.28
C ILE A 90 1.44 -6.92 2.73
N PHE A 91 0.44 -6.05 2.70
CA PHE A 91 0.57 -4.63 2.40
C PHE A 91 0.15 -3.83 3.64
N SER A 92 1.04 -2.96 4.13
CA SER A 92 0.79 -2.22 5.38
C SER A 92 1.39 -0.81 5.36
N ALA A 93 0.63 0.17 5.83
CA ALA A 93 1.13 1.53 6.06
C ALA A 93 2.13 1.53 7.23
N ARG A 94 3.36 1.99 6.97
CA ARG A 94 4.40 2.15 8.01
C ARG A 94 4.37 3.53 8.66
N ALA A 95 4.15 4.54 7.83
CA ALA A 95 4.06 5.95 8.20
C ALA A 95 3.31 6.68 7.07
N PRO A 96 2.88 7.96 7.28
CA PRO A 96 2.38 8.78 6.19
C PRO A 96 3.37 8.82 5.02
N GLY A 97 2.90 8.44 3.83
CA GLY A 97 3.72 8.34 2.62
C GLY A 97 4.59 7.10 2.53
N GLN A 98 4.42 6.08 3.38
CA GLN A 98 5.24 4.87 3.36
C GLN A 98 4.41 3.59 3.47
N ILE A 99 4.55 2.71 2.48
CA ILE A 99 3.87 1.41 2.43
C ILE A 99 4.90 0.30 2.34
N SER A 100 4.80 -0.65 3.26
CA SER A 100 5.58 -1.88 3.26
C SER A 100 4.86 -2.99 2.52
N ILE A 101 5.62 -3.78 1.77
CA ILE A 101 5.16 -4.97 1.07
C ILE A 101 6.07 -6.13 1.48
N ARG A 102 5.47 -7.21 2.00
CA ARG A 102 6.23 -8.36 2.50
C ARG A 102 5.57 -9.67 2.12
N ILE A 103 6.36 -10.64 1.65
CA ILE A 103 5.93 -12.03 1.50
C ILE A 103 6.45 -12.84 2.68
N GLN A 104 5.59 -13.64 3.30
CA GLN A 104 5.91 -14.54 4.40
C GLN A 104 5.40 -15.95 4.08
N SER A 105 6.30 -16.92 3.97
CA SER A 105 5.95 -18.34 3.80
C SER A 105 6.16 -19.09 5.12
N GLY A 106 5.13 -19.74 5.66
CA GLY A 106 5.20 -20.38 6.97
C GLY A 106 5.48 -21.88 6.94
N THR A 107 6.55 -22.30 7.62
CA THR A 107 6.42 -23.14 8.82
C THR A 107 6.92 -22.31 9.99
N GLY A 108 6.10 -22.09 11.01
CA GLY A 108 6.47 -21.28 12.17
C GLY A 108 7.68 -21.84 12.95
N ALA A 109 8.29 -20.96 13.75
CA ALA A 109 9.42 -21.18 14.66
C ALA A 109 10.82 -20.96 14.07
N SER A 110 11.25 -19.69 14.01
CA SER A 110 12.45 -19.15 14.66
C SER A 110 12.85 -17.85 13.96
N GLN A 111 12.61 -16.72 14.60
CA GLN A 111 13.49 -15.57 14.37
C GLN A 111 14.88 -16.02 14.84
N PRO A 112 15.93 -15.97 14.01
CA PRO A 112 17.27 -16.09 14.55
C PRO A 112 17.48 -14.89 15.48
N LEU A 113 17.75 -15.15 16.77
CA LEU A 113 18.47 -14.15 17.56
C LEU A 113 19.70 -13.73 16.74
N PRO A 114 20.11 -12.45 16.74
CA PRO A 114 21.26 -12.02 15.98
C PRO A 114 22.52 -12.64 16.60
N THR A 115 22.90 -13.83 16.13
CA THR A 115 24.22 -14.39 16.38
C THR A 115 25.20 -13.61 15.53
N LEU A 116 26.11 -12.92 16.21
CA LEU A 116 27.24 -12.22 15.63
C LEU A 116 28.04 -13.20 14.76
N GLY A 117 27.97 -13.02 13.45
CA GLY A 117 28.82 -13.70 12.48
C GLY A 117 28.04 -14.48 11.43
N MET A 118 28.33 -14.17 10.16
CA MET A 118 27.87 -14.84 8.94
C MET A 118 26.48 -14.43 8.42
N ARG A 119 26.46 -13.33 7.66
CA ARG A 119 25.41 -13.01 6.69
C ARG A 119 25.93 -13.34 5.29
N ASP A 120 25.43 -14.43 4.72
CA ASP A 120 25.29 -14.61 3.26
C ASP A 120 24.32 -15.77 2.99
N GLY A 121 23.02 -15.45 3.05
CA GLY A 121 21.92 -16.28 2.58
C GLY A 121 20.85 -15.35 2.02
N PRO A 122 20.12 -15.73 0.96
CA PRO A 122 19.15 -14.85 0.33
C PRO A 122 18.07 -14.51 1.35
N ASP A 123 17.91 -13.21 1.62
CA ASP A 123 17.04 -12.64 2.63
C ASP A 123 15.59 -13.07 2.37
N ARG A 124 15.15 -14.15 3.03
CA ARG A 124 13.81 -14.76 2.84
C ARG A 124 12.68 -13.90 3.43
N ASP A 125 13.00 -12.79 4.07
CA ASP A 125 12.09 -11.79 4.62
C ASP A 125 12.41 -10.38 4.06
N SER A 126 12.71 -10.27 2.75
CA SER A 126 12.91 -8.97 2.09
C SER A 126 11.63 -8.13 2.16
N GLU A 127 11.67 -7.04 2.93
CA GLU A 127 10.61 -6.03 2.97
C GLU A 127 10.89 -4.98 1.89
N ASP A 128 9.95 -4.84 0.96
CA ASP A 128 9.98 -3.82 -0.06
C ASP A 128 9.22 -2.58 0.44
N LEU A 129 9.83 -1.40 0.31
CA LEU A 129 9.26 -0.13 0.78
C LEU A 129 8.88 0.76 -0.41
N ILE A 130 7.59 1.07 -0.54
CA ILE A 130 7.06 2.06 -1.47
C ILE A 130 6.94 3.40 -0.73
N GLN A 131 7.45 4.46 -1.33
CA GLN A 131 7.54 5.79 -0.71
C GLN A 131 6.85 6.82 -1.60
N ALA A 132 6.03 7.66 -0.99
CA ALA A 132 5.48 8.85 -1.59
C ALA A 132 6.57 9.92 -1.76
N GLN A 133 6.58 10.56 -2.91
CA GLN A 133 7.39 11.72 -3.24
C GLN A 133 6.49 12.83 -3.78
N TRP A 134 6.87 14.07 -3.49
CA TRP A 134 6.17 15.24 -4.03
C TRP A 134 6.54 15.44 -5.50
N GLY A 135 5.53 15.34 -6.36
CA GLY A 135 5.56 15.73 -7.76
C GLY A 135 5.23 17.21 -7.95
N ALA A 136 4.96 17.59 -9.19
CA ALA A 136 4.61 18.97 -9.51
C ALA A 136 3.27 19.36 -8.87
N PHE A 137 3.11 20.63 -8.50
CA PHE A 137 1.86 21.20 -8.00
C PHE A 137 1.25 20.48 -6.78
N GLY A 138 2.08 19.88 -5.92
CA GLY A 138 1.62 19.15 -4.74
C GLY A 138 1.05 17.75 -5.04
N GLU A 139 1.26 17.24 -6.26
CA GLU A 139 0.91 15.86 -6.60
C GLU A 139 1.72 14.88 -5.75
N VAL A 140 1.07 13.83 -5.24
CA VAL A 140 1.76 12.74 -4.55
C VAL A 140 2.02 11.60 -5.54
N VAL A 141 3.30 11.30 -5.76
CA VAL A 141 3.76 10.25 -6.67
C VAL A 141 4.37 9.10 -5.87
N TRP A 142 3.97 7.87 -6.17
CA TRP A 142 4.51 6.68 -5.49
C TRP A 142 5.76 6.18 -6.18
N THR A 143 6.79 5.87 -5.40
CA THR A 143 8.10 5.43 -5.89
C THR A 143 8.62 4.21 -5.16
N TYR A 144 9.45 3.43 -5.85
CA TYR A 144 10.25 2.35 -5.29
C TYR A 144 11.70 2.57 -5.73
N GLN A 145 12.62 2.68 -4.77
CA GLN A 145 14.03 2.99 -5.06
C GLN A 145 14.20 4.23 -5.97
N ASN A 146 13.42 5.30 -5.71
CA ASN A 146 13.38 6.54 -6.49
C ASN A 146 12.87 6.39 -7.94
N LEU A 147 12.26 5.27 -8.29
CA LEU A 147 11.59 5.07 -9.58
C LEU A 147 10.08 5.13 -9.40
N VAL A 148 9.40 5.89 -10.26
CA VAL A 148 7.95 6.00 -10.25
C VAL A 148 7.31 4.64 -10.49
N VAL A 149 6.34 4.32 -9.63
CA VAL A 149 5.64 3.05 -9.63
C VAL A 149 4.31 3.22 -10.37
N SER A 150 4.04 2.30 -11.28
CA SER A 150 2.73 2.16 -11.92
C SER A 150 1.93 1.07 -11.22
N THR A 151 0.72 1.39 -10.75
CA THR A 151 -0.16 0.45 -10.02
C THR A 151 -0.34 -0.89 -10.75
N PRO A 152 -0.70 -0.93 -12.05
CA PRO A 152 -0.86 -2.19 -12.78
C PRO A 152 0.40 -3.06 -12.80
N TYR A 153 1.58 -2.45 -12.95
CA TYR A 153 2.85 -3.19 -12.98
C TYR A 153 3.25 -3.69 -11.59
N LEU A 154 3.00 -2.90 -10.54
CA LEU A 154 3.23 -3.32 -9.16
C LEU A 154 2.35 -4.55 -8.83
N VAL A 155 1.06 -4.47 -9.12
CA VAL A 155 0.10 -5.56 -8.91
C VAL A 155 0.55 -6.81 -9.66
N ARG A 156 0.88 -6.67 -10.95
CA ARG A 156 1.38 -7.78 -11.78
C ARG A 156 2.64 -8.41 -11.20
N TYR A 157 3.61 -7.60 -10.76
CA TYR A 157 4.88 -8.05 -10.20
C TYR A 157 4.65 -8.87 -8.92
N TYR A 158 3.98 -8.30 -7.92
CA TYR A 158 3.76 -8.98 -6.64
C TYR A 158 2.82 -10.18 -6.76
N MET A 159 1.79 -10.10 -7.61
CA MET A 159 0.91 -11.24 -7.86
C MET A 159 1.66 -12.42 -8.49
N THR A 160 2.54 -12.14 -9.46
CA THR A 160 3.40 -13.16 -10.09
C THR A 160 4.32 -13.81 -9.05
N ARG A 161 4.99 -12.99 -8.23
CA ARG A 161 5.90 -13.46 -7.19
C ARG A 161 5.15 -14.31 -6.14
N PHE A 162 4.02 -13.81 -5.66
CA PHE A 162 3.17 -14.48 -4.68
C PHE A 162 2.64 -15.83 -5.18
N ILE A 163 2.17 -15.92 -6.44
CA ILE A 163 1.71 -17.19 -7.01
C ILE A 163 2.85 -18.20 -7.08
N LYS A 164 4.04 -17.79 -7.52
CA LYS A 164 5.21 -18.68 -7.62
C LYS A 164 5.66 -19.18 -6.25
N GLU A 165 5.72 -18.30 -5.26
CA GLU A 165 6.15 -18.65 -3.90
C GLU A 165 5.11 -19.51 -3.17
N SER A 166 3.82 -19.22 -3.34
CA SER A 166 2.72 -20.01 -2.75
C SER A 166 2.43 -21.33 -3.48
N SER A 167 3.12 -21.63 -4.57
CA SER A 167 3.00 -22.91 -5.29
C SER A 167 4.17 -23.86 -5.05
N LYS A 168 5.17 -23.45 -4.26
CA LYS A 168 6.20 -24.34 -3.72
C LYS A 168 5.62 -25.17 -2.58
#